data_AF-A0A383DIM2-F1
#
_entry.id   AF-A0A383DIM2-F1
#
_cell.length_a   1.000
_cell.length_b   1.000
_cell.length_c   1.000
_cell.angle_alpha   90.00
_cell.angle_beta   90.00
_cell.angle_gamma   90.00
#
_symmetry.space_group_name_H-M   'P 1'
#
loop_
_entity.id
_entity.type
_entity.pdbx_description
1 polymer ?
#
loop_
_entity_poly.entity_id
_entity_poly.type
_entity_poly.pdbx_seq_one_letter_code
_entity_poly.pdbx_strand_id
1 'polypeptide(L)'
;MPLDDIGRLAEVVEGHGYDILWYPESVAYEAMALGGYYLGRTQKLSVASGIANIYARDAAAAMQGHNTLNALYDGRFILGLGVSHIPMVEGVRGHIYGKPVSSMRAYLEALFATPVQVEAAER
;
A
#
# COMPACT_ATOMS: atom_id res chain seq x y z
N MET A 1 11.42 -14.45 -1.90
CA MET A 1 12.57 -13.60 -2.22
C MET A 1 13.17 -13.14 -0.90
N PRO A 2 14.49 -13.28 -0.69
CA PRO A 2 15.18 -12.66 0.45
C PRO A 2 14.85 -11.15 0.55
N LEU A 3 14.78 -10.60 1.76
CA LEU A 3 14.48 -9.17 1.96
C LEU A 3 15.53 -8.27 1.30
N ASP A 4 16.79 -8.70 1.25
CA ASP A 4 17.86 -7.94 0.60
C ASP A 4 17.64 -7.78 -0.91
N ASP A 5 17.11 -8.82 -1.56
CA ASP A 5 16.77 -8.78 -2.99
C ASP A 5 15.58 -7.83 -3.25
N ILE A 6 14.64 -7.73 -2.31
CA ILE A 6 13.55 -6.75 -2.36
C ILE A 6 14.13 -5.33 -2.32
N GLY A 7 14.99 -5.02 -1.36
CA GLY A 7 15.58 -3.67 -1.27
C GLY A 7 16.36 -3.30 -2.53
N ARG A 8 17.15 -4.25 -3.05
CA ARG A 8 17.96 -4.06 -4.25
C ARG A 8 17.11 -3.81 -5.50
N LEU A 9 15.94 -4.43 -5.60
CA LEU A 9 15.02 -4.20 -6.73
C LEU A 9 14.65 -2.72 -6.86
N ALA A 10 14.29 -2.04 -5.77
CA ALA A 10 13.91 -0.63 -5.83
C ALA A 10 15.08 0.28 -6.22
N GLU A 11 16.29 0.02 -5.70
CA GLU A 11 17.51 0.75 -6.09
C GLU A 11 17.82 0.57 -7.58
N VAL A 12 17.68 -0.65 -8.11
CA VAL A 12 17.89 -0.93 -9.54
C VAL A 12 16.84 -0.21 -10.38
N VAL A 13 15.57 -0.26 -9.98
CA VAL A 13 14.47 0.42 -10.71
C VAL A 13 14.71 1.94 -10.74
N GLU A 14 15.05 2.55 -9.61
CA GLU A 14 15.40 3.97 -9.53
C GLU A 14 16.64 4.30 -10.40
N GLY A 15 17.69 3.48 -10.33
CA GLY A 15 18.92 3.67 -11.10
C GLY A 15 18.74 3.59 -12.61
N HIS A 16 17.67 2.94 -13.09
CA HIS A 16 17.29 2.90 -14.51
C HIS A 16 16.33 4.02 -14.92
N GLY A 17 15.95 4.91 -13.99
CA GLY A 17 15.12 6.07 -14.29
C GLY A 17 13.62 5.80 -14.44
N TYR A 18 13.11 4.69 -13.88
CA TYR A 18 11.66 4.47 -13.81
C TYR A 18 11.03 5.34 -12.72
N ASP A 19 9.82 5.84 -12.98
CA ASP A 19 9.14 6.76 -12.06
C ASP A 19 8.44 6.05 -10.90
N ILE A 20 7.85 4.87 -11.15
CA ILE A 20 6.98 4.19 -10.19
C ILE A 20 7.25 2.69 -10.15
N LEU A 21 7.47 2.14 -8.95
CA LEU A 21 7.49 0.70 -8.69
C LEU A 21 6.14 0.24 -8.10
N TRP A 22 5.41 -0.59 -8.86
CA TRP A 22 4.20 -1.26 -8.36
C TRP A 22 4.55 -2.62 -7.76
N TYR A 23 4.11 -2.88 -6.52
CA TYR A 23 4.37 -4.13 -5.82
C TYR A 23 3.08 -4.81 -5.36
N PRO A 24 3.02 -6.16 -5.38
CA PRO A 24 1.81 -6.88 -5.00
C PRO A 24 1.65 -6.99 -3.48
N GLU A 25 0.41 -7.06 -3.02
CA GLU A 25 0.09 -7.67 -1.74
C GLU A 25 -0.37 -9.12 -1.95
N SER A 26 0.23 -10.03 -1.19
CA SER A 26 -0.14 -11.44 -1.16
C SER A 26 0.00 -11.95 0.28
N VAL A 27 0.08 -13.26 0.47
CA VAL A 27 0.24 -13.90 1.79
C VAL A 27 1.61 -13.66 2.43
N ALA A 28 2.58 -13.10 1.71
CA ALA A 28 3.95 -12.99 2.17
C ALA A 28 4.24 -11.71 2.98
N TYR A 29 3.72 -10.55 2.55
CA TYR A 29 4.08 -9.25 3.11
C TYR A 29 2.83 -8.38 3.30
N GLU A 30 2.85 -7.56 4.35
CA GLU A 30 1.87 -6.50 4.57
C GLU A 30 2.23 -5.30 3.67
N ALA A 31 1.25 -4.77 2.91
CA ALA A 31 1.52 -3.79 1.87
C ALA A 31 2.18 -2.49 2.38
N MET A 32 1.77 -1.93 3.52
CA MET A 32 2.28 -0.63 3.98
C MET A 32 3.71 -0.75 4.50
N ALA A 33 4.01 -1.82 5.23
CA ALA A 33 5.36 -2.13 5.70
C ALA A 33 6.34 -2.32 4.53
N LEU A 34 5.93 -3.05 3.49
CA LEU A 34 6.75 -3.24 2.29
C LEU A 34 6.93 -1.94 1.50
N GLY A 35 5.88 -1.12 1.40
CA GLY A 35 5.95 0.21 0.78
C GLY A 35 6.95 1.11 1.48
N GLY A 36 6.88 1.20 2.81
CA GLY A 36 7.84 1.97 3.62
C GLY A 36 9.27 1.46 3.47
N TYR A 37 9.46 0.14 3.40
CA TYR A 37 10.78 -0.45 3.14
C TYR A 37 11.33 0.01 1.78
N TYR A 38 10.57 -0.11 0.69
CA TYR A 38 11.01 0.36 -0.63
C TYR A 38 11.31 1.86 -0.68
N LEU A 39 10.45 2.69 -0.06
CA LEU A 39 10.62 4.13 0.01
C LEU A 39 11.89 4.52 0.79
N GLY A 40 12.24 3.77 1.84
CA GLY A 40 13.46 3.95 2.61
C GLY A 40 14.75 3.54 1.89
N ARG A 41 14.65 2.78 0.79
CA ARG A 41 15.79 2.35 -0.04
C ARG A 41 16.06 3.29 -1.22
N THR A 42 15.22 4.30 -1.44
CA THR A 42 15.24 5.17 -2.63
C THR A 42 15.04 6.64 -2.26
N GLN A 43 15.40 7.55 -3.16
CA GLN A 43 15.34 8.99 -2.91
C GLN A 43 14.25 9.71 -3.70
N LYS A 44 13.93 9.21 -4.90
CA LYS A 44 13.03 9.84 -5.88
C LYS A 44 11.93 8.89 -6.35
N LEU A 45 12.18 7.59 -6.34
CA LEU A 45 11.24 6.59 -6.81
C LEU A 45 9.91 6.67 -6.04
N SER A 46 8.80 6.79 -6.76
CA SER A 46 7.48 6.58 -6.17
C SER A 46 7.18 5.09 -6.07
N VAL A 47 6.46 4.68 -5.02
CA VAL A 47 6.16 3.28 -4.79
C VAL A 47 4.65 3.13 -4.60
N ALA A 48 4.07 2.15 -5.31
CA ALA A 48 2.63 1.96 -5.38
C ALA A 48 2.23 0.53 -5.00
N SER A 49 1.25 0.39 -4.12
CA SER A 49 0.63 -0.91 -3.86
C SER A 49 -0.26 -1.31 -5.03
N GLY A 50 -0.08 -2.52 -5.57
CA GLY A 50 -0.81 -3.07 -6.72
C GLY A 50 -1.35 -4.46 -6.44
N ILE A 51 -2.05 -4.70 -5.35
CA ILE A 51 -2.93 -3.79 -4.59
C ILE A 51 -2.60 -3.81 -3.09
N ALA A 52 -3.16 -2.89 -2.30
CA ALA A 52 -3.47 -3.07 -0.89
C ALA A 52 -4.92 -3.58 -0.78
N ASN A 53 -5.11 -4.74 -0.18
CA ASN A 53 -6.38 -5.44 -0.09
C ASN A 53 -7.28 -4.80 0.97
N ILE A 54 -8.49 -4.37 0.55
CA ILE A 54 -9.46 -3.74 1.45
C ILE A 54 -9.97 -4.68 2.55
N TYR A 55 -9.81 -6.00 2.38
CA TYR A 55 -10.14 -7.01 3.39
C TYR A 55 -8.97 -7.29 4.34
N ALA A 56 -7.83 -6.62 4.19
CA ALA A 56 -6.67 -6.83 5.04
C ALA A 56 -6.49 -5.72 6.07
N ARG A 57 -7.22 -4.61 5.93
CA ARG A 57 -7.17 -3.44 6.82
C ARG A 57 -8.46 -2.64 6.68
N ASP A 58 -8.94 -2.05 7.76
CA ASP A 58 -10.04 -1.10 7.67
C ASP A 58 -9.62 0.19 6.94
N ALA A 59 -10.60 0.99 6.55
CA ALA A 59 -10.37 2.18 5.76
C ALA A 59 -9.58 3.26 6.53
N ALA A 60 -9.80 3.40 7.84
CA ALA A 60 -9.06 4.38 8.63
C ALA A 60 -7.57 4.02 8.70
N ALA A 61 -7.26 2.73 8.94
CA ALA A 61 -5.90 2.23 8.93
C ALA A 61 -5.20 2.42 7.56
N ALA A 62 -5.91 2.21 6.45
CA ALA A 62 -5.37 2.47 5.11
C ALA A 62 -5.03 3.94 4.88
N MET A 63 -5.95 4.85 5.23
CA MET A 63 -5.75 6.29 5.08
C MET A 63 -4.62 6.80 5.99
N GLN A 64 -4.55 6.32 7.23
CA GLN A 64 -3.45 6.63 8.15
C GLN A 64 -2.11 6.16 7.59
N GLY A 65 -2.01 4.91 7.13
CA GLY A 65 -0.79 4.37 6.51
C GLY A 65 -0.36 5.17 5.28
N HIS A 66 -1.30 5.54 4.41
CA HIS A 66 -1.03 6.41 3.27
C HIS A 66 -0.43 7.76 3.69
N ASN A 67 -1.08 8.45 4.63
CA ASN A 67 -0.64 9.78 5.06
C ASN A 67 0.67 9.73 5.83
N THR A 68 0.89 8.72 6.68
CA THR A 68 2.16 8.50 7.36
C THR A 68 3.30 8.28 6.38
N LEU A 69 3.13 7.40 5.39
CA LEU A 69 4.18 7.17 4.40
C LEU A 69 4.45 8.41 3.55
N ASN A 70 3.42 9.17 3.17
CA ASN A 70 3.61 10.40 2.41
C ASN A 70 4.25 11.54 3.23
N ALA A 71 3.91 11.66 4.51
CA ALA A 71 4.56 12.60 5.42
C ALA A 71 6.03 12.24 5.70
N LEU A 72 6.34 10.94 5.75
CA LEU A 72 7.71 10.47 5.89
C LEU A 72 8.51 10.63 4.60
N TYR A 73 7.96 10.29 3.44
CA TYR A 73 8.75 10.11 2.22
C TYR A 73 8.44 11.12 1.11
N ASP A 74 8.04 12.34 1.48
CA ASP A 74 7.82 13.47 0.57
C ASP A 74 6.82 13.16 -0.55
N GLY A 75 5.66 12.61 -0.16
CA GLY A 75 4.56 12.36 -1.10
C GLY A 75 4.78 11.22 -2.10
N ARG A 76 5.82 10.38 -1.92
CA ARG A 76 6.19 9.33 -2.88
C ARG A 76 5.38 8.03 -2.79
N PHE A 77 4.42 7.91 -1.88
CA PHE A 77 3.61 6.70 -1.73
C PHE A 77 2.25 6.78 -2.41
N ILE A 78 1.94 5.78 -3.23
CA ILE A 78 0.63 5.64 -3.91
C ILE A 78 -0.11 4.44 -3.31
N LEU A 79 -1.27 4.69 -2.73
CA LEU A 79 -2.15 3.65 -2.19
C LEU A 79 -3.06 3.12 -3.31
N GLY A 80 -2.64 2.06 -4.02
CA GLY A 80 -3.51 1.36 -4.96
C GLY A 80 -4.32 0.29 -4.23
N LEU A 81 -5.64 0.41 -4.24
CA LEU A 81 -6.55 -0.48 -3.51
C LEU A 81 -7.12 -1.58 -4.41
N GLY A 82 -7.53 -2.70 -3.81
CA GLY A 82 -8.30 -3.71 -4.53
C GLY A 82 -9.07 -4.68 -3.64
N VAL A 83 -10.02 -5.36 -4.27
CA VAL A 83 -10.98 -6.24 -3.59
C VAL A 83 -10.51 -7.69 -3.46
N SER A 84 -9.41 -8.06 -4.12
CA SER A 84 -8.94 -9.45 -4.20
C SER A 84 -10.02 -10.40 -4.76
N HIS A 85 -10.02 -11.67 -4.34
CA HIS A 85 -10.86 -12.75 -4.86
C HIS A 85 -11.26 -13.73 -3.73
N ILE A 86 -12.33 -14.50 -3.96
CA ILE A 86 -12.98 -15.39 -2.96
C ILE A 86 -11.99 -16.28 -2.19
N PRO A 87 -11.11 -17.07 -2.84
CA PRO A 87 -10.14 -17.92 -2.12
C PRO A 87 -9.31 -17.18 -1.08
N MET A 88 -8.88 -15.95 -1.40
CA MET A 88 -8.09 -15.13 -0.50
C MET A 88 -8.94 -14.54 0.63
N VAL A 89 -10.11 -13.98 0.29
CA VAL A 89 -10.92 -13.22 1.23
C VAL A 89 -11.62 -14.14 2.23
N GLU A 90 -12.24 -15.22 1.76
CA GLU A 90 -12.98 -16.15 2.61
C GLU A 90 -12.07 -17.22 3.19
N GLY A 91 -11.22 -17.82 2.35
CA GLY A 91 -10.38 -18.97 2.76
C GLY A 91 -9.19 -18.59 3.64
N VAL A 92 -8.50 -17.50 3.32
CA VAL A 92 -7.28 -17.09 4.06
C VAL A 92 -7.58 -16.05 5.13
N ARG A 93 -8.44 -15.07 4.83
CA ARG A 93 -8.69 -13.93 5.73
C ARG A 93 -9.94 -14.08 6.60
N GLY A 94 -10.82 -15.04 6.31
CA GLY A 94 -12.03 -15.28 7.12
C GLY A 94 -13.09 -14.17 7.01
N HIS A 95 -13.05 -13.35 5.96
CA HIS A 95 -14.09 -12.35 5.67
C HIS A 95 -15.14 -12.91 4.71
N ILE A 96 -16.23 -12.17 4.52
CA ILE A 96 -17.25 -12.50 3.52
C ILE A 96 -16.94 -11.72 2.25
N TYR A 97 -16.84 -12.42 1.10
CA TYR A 97 -16.61 -11.75 -0.17
C TYR A 97 -17.91 -11.12 -0.68
N GLY A 98 -17.92 -9.78 -0.74
CA GLY A 98 -19.06 -9.00 -1.20
C GLY A 98 -19.04 -8.78 -2.71
N LYS A 99 -20.08 -8.11 -3.23
CA LYS A 99 -20.06 -7.62 -4.62
C LYS A 99 -18.93 -6.57 -4.77
N PRO A 100 -17.94 -6.78 -5.65
CA PRO A 100 -16.73 -5.96 -5.74
C PRO A 100 -16.95 -4.45 -5.76
N VAL A 101 -17.85 -3.98 -6.64
CA VAL A 101 -18.10 -2.55 -6.85
C VAL A 101 -18.72 -1.90 -5.61
N SER A 102 -19.72 -2.54 -4.99
CA SER A 102 -20.34 -1.98 -3.79
C SER A 102 -19.41 -2.04 -2.58
N SER A 103 -18.60 -3.10 -2.45
CA SER A 103 -17.61 -3.23 -1.38
C SER A 103 -16.54 -2.14 -1.49
N MET A 104 -15.99 -1.91 -2.68
CA MET A 104 -15.01 -0.84 -2.89
C MET A 104 -15.64 0.55 -2.66
N ARG A 105 -16.87 0.79 -3.13
CA ARG A 105 -17.55 2.07 -2.90
C ARG A 105 -17.69 2.38 -1.41
N ALA A 106 -18.23 1.45 -0.63
CA ALA A 106 -18.38 1.61 0.81
C ALA A 106 -17.02 1.82 1.52
N TYR A 107 -15.99 1.10 1.06
CA TYR A 107 -14.64 1.27 1.59
C TYR A 107 -14.07 2.67 1.32
N LEU A 108 -14.21 3.18 0.10
CA LEU A 108 -13.75 4.52 -0.28
C LEU A 108 -14.51 5.62 0.47
N GLU A 109 -15.83 5.46 0.66
CA GLU A 109 -16.63 6.38 1.48
C GLU A 109 -16.07 6.48 2.91
N ALA A 110 -15.77 5.35 3.55
CA ALA A 110 -15.16 5.32 4.87
C ALA A 110 -13.71 5.85 4.87
N LEU A 111 -12.94 5.56 3.82
CA LEU A 111 -11.56 6.02 3.65
C LEU A 111 -11.48 7.55 3.63
N PHE A 112 -12.32 8.19 2.81
CA PHE A 112 -12.35 9.65 2.68
C PHE A 112 -13.04 10.36 3.86
N ALA A 113 -13.85 9.65 4.64
CA ALA A 113 -14.44 10.18 5.87
C ALA A 113 -13.46 10.18 7.07
N THR A 114 -12.29 9.54 6.94
CA THR A 114 -11.32 9.42 8.03
C THR A 114 -10.66 10.78 8.31
N PRO A 115 -10.77 11.34 9.54
CA PRO A 115 -10.03 12.54 9.91
C PRO A 115 -8.55 12.18 10.06
N VAL A 116 -7.66 12.95 9.43
CA VAL A 116 -6.22 12.68 9.52
C VAL A 116 -5.45 13.94 9.89
N GLN A 117 -4.56 13.80 10.85
CA GLN A 117 -3.58 14.80 11.24
C GLN A 117 -2.21 14.11 11.32
N VAL A 118 -1.41 14.24 10.26
CA VAL A 118 -0.01 13.82 10.25
C VAL A 118 0.78 14.98 9.66
N GLU A 119 1.71 15.54 10.42
CA GLU A 119 2.62 16.58 9.96
C GLU A 119 3.81 15.95 9.23
N ALA A 120 4.32 16.66 8.21
CA ALA A 120 5.49 16.21 7.47
C ALA A 120 6.72 16.16 8.39
N ALA A 121 7.59 15.18 8.18
CA ALA A 121 8.86 15.13 8.90
C ALA A 121 9.75 16.30 8.45
N GLU A 122 10.35 17.03 9.40
CA GLU A 122 11.45 17.95 9.11
C GLU A 122 12.64 17.12 8.58
N ARG A 123 12.99 17.27 7.30
CA ARG A 123 14.12 16.57 6.67
C ARG A 123 15.04 17.56 5.97
#